data_AF-A0A4P0XYF7-F1
#
_entry.id   AF-A0A4P0XYF7-F1
#
_cell.length_a   1.000
_cell.length_b   1.000
_cell.length_c   1.000
_cell.angle_alpha   90.00
_cell.angle_beta   90.00
_cell.angle_gamma   90.00
#
_symmetry.space_group_name_H-M   'P 1'
#
loop_
_entity.id
_entity.type
_entity.pdbx_description
1 polymer ?
#
loop_
_entity_poly.entity_id
_entity_poly.type
_entity_poly.pdbx_seq_one_letter_code
_entity_poly.pdbx_strand_id
1 'polypeptide(L)' 'MATFDAVFVGLTILDIAGRPVVAIPPRGGVAFIEQIRLNPAGTAAGANINAAKLGIRTAAVALPGRR' A
#
# COMPACT_ATOMS: atom_id res chain seq x y z
N MET A 1 7.02 -9.17 29.33
CA MET A 1 7.72 -8.23 28.42
C MET A 1 6.89 -8.10 27.15
N ALA A 2 6.71 -6.91 26.59
CA ALA A 2 5.93 -6.75 25.36
C ALA A 2 6.68 -7.38 24.17
N THR A 3 5.97 -8.16 23.34
CA THR A 3 6.54 -8.88 22.19
C THR A 3 6.95 -7.93 21.06
N PHE A 4 6.23 -6.83 20.90
CA PHE A 4 6.47 -5.80 19.88
C PHE A 4 6.65 -4.43 20.54
N ASP A 5 7.48 -3.58 19.93
CA ASP A 5 7.72 -2.20 20.34
C ASP A 5 6.63 -1.26 19.80
N ALA A 6 6.01 -1.60 18.66
CA ALA A 6 4.91 -0.84 18.07
C ALA A 6 3.91 -1.75 17.32
N VAL A 7 2.62 -1.39 17.38
CA VAL A 7 1.56 -2.04 16.61
C VAL A 7 0.85 -1.01 15.73
N PHE A 8 0.79 -1.27 14.43
CA PHE A 8 0.15 -0.41 13.43
C PHE A 8 -1.19 -1.00 13.02
N VAL A 9 -2.28 -0.33 13.39
CA VAL A 9 -3.64 -0.78 13.11
C VAL A 9 -4.25 0.11 12.02
N GLY A 10 -4.73 -0.49 10.94
CA GLY A 10 -5.44 0.27 9.91
C GLY A 10 -5.30 -0.31 8.51
N LEU A 11 -5.17 0.58 7.53
CA LEU A 11 -5.24 0.24 6.11
C LEU A 11 -3.97 -0.48 5.63
N THR A 12 -4.18 -1.65 5.04
CA THR A 12 -3.20 -2.42 4.26
C THR A 12 -3.83 -2.74 2.92
N ILE A 13 -3.27 -2.21 1.83
CA ILE A 13 -3.83 -2.30 0.48
C ILE A 13 -2.73 -2.57 -0.56
N LEU A 14 -3.16 -2.78 -1.79
CA LEU A 14 -2.30 -2.91 -2.96
C LEU A 14 -2.54 -1.70 -3.88
N ASP A 15 -1.51 -0.91 -4.11
CA ASP A 15 -1.56 0.14 -5.12
C ASP A 15 -1.30 -0.47 -6.50
N ILE A 16 -2.13 -0.09 -7.47
CA ILE A 16 -2.02 -0.49 -8.87
C ILE A 16 -1.76 0.76 -9.69
N ALA A 17 -0.55 0.87 -10.23
CA ALA A 17 -0.14 2.02 -11.05
C ALA A 17 -0.02 1.63 -12.52
N GLY A 18 -0.76 2.32 -13.39
CA GLY A 18 -0.63 2.21 -14.84
C GLY A 18 0.36 3.24 -15.41
N ARG A 19 1.13 2.88 -16.43
CA ARG A 19 2.04 3.81 -17.13
C ARG A 19 2.21 3.48 -18.62
N PRO A 20 2.53 4.48 -19.48
CA PRO A 20 2.52 5.91 -19.18
C PRO A 20 1.08 6.45 -19.06
N VAL A 21 0.88 7.45 -18.20
CA VAL A 21 -0.34 8.28 -18.19
C VAL A 21 0.09 9.69 -18.56
N VAL A 22 -0.04 10.04 -19.85
CA VAL A 22 0.42 11.34 -20.38
C VAL A 22 -0.55 12.46 -20.02
N ALA A 23 -1.84 12.16 -19.97
CA ALA A 23 -2.89 13.05 -19.51
C ALA A 23 -4.03 12.20 -18.92
N ILE A 24 -4.85 12.82 -18.05
CA ILE A 24 -6.10 12.20 -17.60
C ILE A 24 -7.07 12.20 -18.80
N PRO A 25 -7.65 11.05 -19.18
CA PRO A 25 -8.63 11.00 -20.26
C PRO A 25 -9.78 11.98 -20.00
N PRO A 26 -10.26 12.71 -21.03
CA PRO A 26 -11.35 13.66 -20.85
C PRO A 26 -12.64 12.94 -20.46
N ARG A 27 -13.28 13.41 -19.38
CA ARG A 27 -14.50 12.80 -18.83
C ARG A 27 -14.26 11.32 -18.45
N GLY A 28 -15.29 10.48 -18.44
CA GLY A 28 -15.16 9.03 -18.18
C GLY A 28 -14.53 8.23 -19.32
N GLY A 29 -13.66 8.84 -20.13
CA GLY A 29 -12.95 8.17 -21.21
C GLY A 29 -11.90 7.18 -20.69
N VAL A 30 -11.47 6.26 -21.57
CA VAL A 30 -10.47 5.25 -21.25
C VAL A 30 -9.31 5.33 -22.23
N ALA A 31 -8.10 5.00 -21.77
CA ALA A 31 -6.91 4.88 -22.59
C ALA A 31 -6.17 3.60 -22.22
N PHE A 32 -5.52 2.99 -23.20
CA PHE A 32 -4.63 1.85 -22.94
C PHE A 32 -3.37 2.31 -22.24
N ILE A 33 -2.91 1.50 -21.28
CA ILE A 33 -1.61 1.63 -20.62
C ILE A 33 -0.70 0.51 -21.09
N GLU A 34 0.58 0.81 -21.25
CA GLU A 34 1.58 -0.15 -21.71
C GLU A 34 2.06 -1.06 -20.58
N GLN A 35 1.93 -0.60 -19.33
CA GLN A 35 2.39 -1.34 -18.17
C GLN A 35 1.52 -1.11 -16.92
N ILE A 36 1.38 -2.16 -16.12
CA ILE A 36 0.87 -2.13 -14.75
C ILE A 36 2.01 -2.45 -13.77
N ARG A 37 2.08 -1.75 -12.64
CA ARG A 37 2.90 -2.13 -11.46
C ARG A 37 2.01 -2.31 -10.24
N LEU A 38 2.40 -3.26 -9.40
CA LEU A 38 1.75 -3.56 -8.14
C LEU A 38 2.71 -3.21 -7.00
N ASN A 39 2.22 -2.45 -6.01
CA ASN A 39 3.01 -1.97 -4.90
C ASN A 39 2.28 -2.24 -3.57
N PRO A 40 2.95 -2.81 -2.55
CA PRO A 40 2.40 -2.84 -1.20
C PRO A 40 2.15 -1.42 -0.69
N ALA A 41 0.97 -1.18 -0.13
CA ALA A 41 0.53 0.15 0.26
C ALA A 41 -0.43 0.14 1.47
N GLY A 42 -0.92 1.33 1.82
CA GLY A 42 -1.81 1.57 2.96
C GLY A 42 -1.09 2.28 4.10
N THR A 43 -1.80 3.20 4.76
CA THR A 43 -1.22 4.09 5.77
C THR A 43 -0.59 3.32 6.93
N ALA A 44 -1.27 2.28 7.43
CA ALA A 44 -0.74 1.45 8.52
C ALA A 44 0.40 0.55 8.03
N ALA A 45 0.24 -0.09 6.88
CA ALA A 45 1.27 -0.95 6.30
C ALA A 45 2.56 -0.20 5.96
N GLY A 46 2.45 0.99 5.36
CA GLY A 46 3.59 1.84 5.00
C GLY A 46 4.36 2.33 6.22
N ALA A 47 3.64 2.80 7.25
CA ALA A 47 4.27 3.20 8.51
C ALA A 47 4.95 2.01 9.22
N ASN A 48 4.29 0.84 9.25
CA ASN A 48 4.86 -0.39 9.79
C ASN A 48 6.16 -0.80 9.09
N ILE A 49 6.19 -0.79 7.75
CA ILE A 49 7.38 -1.15 6.97
C ILE A 49 8.53 -0.16 7.23
N ASN A 50 8.23 1.13 7.32
CA ASN A 50 9.25 2.13 7.63
C ASN A 50 9.84 1.93 9.03
N ALA A 51 9.00 1.72 10.03
CA ALA A 51 9.44 1.44 11.41
C ALA A 51 10.28 0.15 11.49
N ALA A 52 9.84 -0.93 10.83
CA ALA A 52 10.59 -2.18 10.77
C ALA A 52 11.97 -2.01 10.11
N LYS A 53 12.05 -1.24 9.01
CA LYS A 53 13.33 -0.92 8.34
C LYS A 53 14.29 -0.12 9.23
N LEU A 54 13.76 0.63 10.19
CA LEU A 54 14.56 1.38 11.17
C LEU A 54 14.93 0.54 12.41
N GLY A 55 14.62 -0.77 12.42
CA GLY A 55 15.00 -1.69 13.49
C GLY A 55 13.98 -1.81 14.64
N ILE A 56 12.79 -1.21 14.51
CA ILE A 56 11.72 -1.34 15.50
C ILE A 56 11.06 -2.72 15.33
N ARG A 57 10.79 -3.45 16.41
CA ARG A 57 10.04 -4.70 16.33
C ARG A 57 8.56 -4.37 16.23
N THR A 58 7.97 -4.55 15.05
CA THR A 58 6.61 -4.10 14.79
C THR A 58 5.63 -5.24 14.51
N ALA A 59 4.34 -4.97 14.72
CA ALA A 59 3.24 -5.78 14.21
C ALA A 59 2.25 -4.89 13.44
N ALA A 60 1.54 -5.49 12.48
CA ALA A 60 0.47 -4.83 11.74
C ALA A 60 -0.85 -5.58 11.93
N VAL A 61 -1.95 -4.83 12.08
CA VAL A 61 -3.32 -5.36 12.15
C VAL A 61 -4.15 -4.65 11.10
N ALA A 62 -4.77 -5.42 10.22
CA ALA A 62 -5.61 -4.91 9.15
C ALA A 62 -6.75 -5.90 8.86
N LEU A 63 -7.80 -5.41 8.21
CA LEU A 63 -8.85 -6.24 7.62
C LEU A 63 -8.53 -6.44 6.12
N PRO A 64 -7.96 -7.59 5.72
CA PRO A 64 -7.72 -7.85 4.30
C PRO A 64 -9.03 -8.16 3.57
N GLY A 65 -9.01 -8.00 2.25
CA GLY A 65 -10.10 -8.46 1.38
C GLY A 65 -10.35 -9.96 1.54
N ARG A 66 -11.61 -10.38 1.38
CA ARG A 66 -12.00 -11.79 1.34
C ARG A 66 -12.14 -12.25 -0.11
N ARG A 67 -11.86 -13.53 -0.37
CA ARG A 67 -12.11 -14.18 -1.66
C ARG A 67 -13.59 -14.45 -1.86
#